data_AF-R9J184-F1
#
_entry.id   AF-R9J184-F1
#
_cell.length_a   1.000
_cell.length_b   1.000
_cell.length_c   1.000
_cell.angle_alpha   90.00
_cell.angle_beta   90.00
_cell.angle_gamma   90.00
#
_symmetry.space_group_name_H-M   'P 1'
#
loop_
_entity.id
_entity.type
_entity.pdbx_description
1 polymer ?
#
loop_
_entity_poly.entity_id
_entity_poly.type
_entity_poly.pdbx_seq_one_letter_code
_entity_poly.pdbx_strand_id
1 'polypeptide(L)'
;MTDFEAAQVKEMRLKGMGYRAIAEALGLSRDIVRNHCKAKGMGGYVAATVKNLQERAECSGICLCCGKEMQQAGTGRPRKFCSEKCRRQWWKAHPEEGSHKSLCTKKCECCGTEFSFYRSRKPKYCSYDCYIKARFWRD
;
A
#
# COMPACT_ATOMS: atom_id res chain seq x y z
N MET A 1 19.14 -15.92 3.54
CA MET A 1 17.84 -15.41 3.05
C MET A 1 18.06 -14.02 2.49
N THR A 2 17.76 -13.83 1.21
CA THR A 2 17.86 -12.56 0.49
C THR A 2 16.67 -11.63 0.79
N ASP A 3 16.78 -10.35 0.45
CA ASP A 3 15.68 -9.39 0.61
C ASP A 3 14.45 -9.77 -0.23
N PHE A 4 14.67 -10.34 -1.42
CA PHE A 4 13.62 -10.85 -2.30
C PHE A 4 12.89 -12.05 -1.68
N GLU A 5 13.64 -13.04 -1.18
CA GLU A 5 13.08 -14.19 -0.46
C GLU A 5 12.33 -13.75 0.79
N ALA A 6 12.85 -12.78 1.54
CA ALA A 6 12.18 -12.24 2.73
C ALA A 6 10.83 -11.57 2.39
N ALA A 7 10.74 -10.88 1.24
CA ALA A 7 9.48 -10.30 0.76
C ALA A 7 8.48 -11.39 0.39
N GLN A 8 8.90 -12.43 -0.34
CA GLN A 8 8.04 -13.55 -0.71
C GLN A 8 7.55 -14.35 0.50
N VAL A 9 8.42 -14.60 1.49
CA VAL A 9 8.02 -15.24 2.75
C VAL A 9 6.90 -14.43 3.44
N LYS A 10 7.03 -13.10 3.50
CA LYS A 10 6.02 -12.22 4.11
C LYS A 10 4.68 -12.31 3.37
N GLU A 11 4.71 -12.21 2.04
CA GLU A 11 3.49 -12.30 1.21
C GLU A 11 2.79 -13.65 1.38
N MET A 12 3.53 -14.75 1.32
CA MET A 12 2.95 -16.08 1.48
C MET A 12 2.40 -16.33 2.89
N ARG A 13 3.06 -15.80 3.93
CA ARG A 13 2.50 -15.83 5.30
C ARG A 13 1.18 -15.05 5.39
N LEU A 14 1.09 -13.89 4.73
CA LEU A 14 -0.14 -13.10 4.68
C LEU A 14 -1.28 -13.83 3.95
N LYS A 15 -0.96 -14.61 2.92
CA LYS A 15 -1.91 -15.49 2.21
C LYS A 15 -2.32 -16.74 3.02
N GLY A 16 -1.80 -16.89 4.23
CA GLY A 16 -2.15 -18.02 5.09
C GLY A 16 -1.33 -19.28 4.81
N MET A 17 -0.09 -19.17 4.32
CA MET A 17 0.76 -20.36 4.15
C MET A 17 1.57 -20.68 5.41
N GLY A 18 1.76 -21.97 5.68
CA GLY A 18 2.62 -22.48 6.75
C GLY A 18 4.11 -22.48 6.35
N TYR A 19 5.01 -22.57 7.34
CA TYR A 19 6.46 -22.51 7.09
C TYR A 19 6.96 -23.60 6.14
N ARG A 20 6.36 -24.80 6.17
CA ARG A 20 6.77 -25.91 5.31
C ARG A 20 6.43 -25.65 3.85
N ALA A 21 5.21 -25.21 3.55
CA ALA A 21 4.79 -24.86 2.19
C ALA A 21 5.61 -23.71 1.60
N ILE A 22 5.92 -22.69 2.42
CA ILE A 22 6.75 -21.55 2.02
C ILE A 22 8.19 -21.98 1.72
N ALA A 23 8.74 -22.87 2.57
CA ALA A 23 10.08 -23.40 2.40
C ALA A 23 10.20 -24.22 1.10
N GLU A 24 9.24 -25.09 0.83
CA GLU A 24 9.15 -25.87 -0.41
C GLU A 24 9.03 -24.95 -1.64
N ALA A 25 8.18 -23.93 -1.59
CA ALA A 25 7.98 -23.00 -2.71
C ALA A 25 9.22 -22.14 -3.04
N LEU A 26 10.05 -21.83 -2.04
CA LEU A 26 11.24 -20.98 -2.21
C LEU A 26 12.56 -21.75 -2.28
N GLY A 27 12.52 -23.08 -2.16
CA GLY A 27 13.75 -23.89 -2.06
C GLY A 27 14.58 -23.57 -0.81
N LEU A 28 13.94 -23.11 0.26
CA LEU A 28 14.59 -22.75 1.52
C LEU A 28 14.38 -23.85 2.57
N SER A 29 15.18 -23.84 3.64
CA SER A 29 14.89 -24.70 4.79
C SER A 29 13.72 -24.15 5.60
N ARG A 30 12.90 -25.05 6.15
CA ARG A 30 11.80 -24.70 7.05
C ARG A 30 12.28 -23.82 8.22
N ASP A 31 13.48 -24.09 8.73
CA ASP A 31 14.05 -23.35 9.85
C ASP A 31 14.46 -21.93 9.49
N ILE A 32 14.97 -21.69 8.27
CA ILE A 32 15.24 -20.33 7.77
C ILE A 32 13.94 -19.50 7.75
N VAL A 33 12.88 -20.07 7.19
CA VAL A 33 11.56 -19.42 7.13
C VAL A 33 11.00 -19.16 8.52
N ARG A 34 11.03 -20.17 9.40
CA ARG A 34 10.54 -20.06 10.78
C ARG A 34 11.29 -19.00 11.57
N ASN A 35 12.62 -18.98 11.52
CA ASN A 35 13.44 -18.06 12.29
C ASN A 35 13.21 -16.61 11.84
N HIS A 36 13.07 -16.38 10.53
CA HIS A 36 12.71 -15.07 10.01
C HIS A 36 11.31 -14.62 10.43
N CYS A 37 10.33 -15.52 10.33
CA CYS A 37 8.98 -15.23 10.75
C CYS A 37 8.92 -14.90 12.25
N LYS A 38 9.62 -15.65 13.10
CA LYS A 38 9.75 -15.36 14.54
C LYS A 38 10.40 -13.98 14.77
N ALA A 39 11.53 -13.71 14.14
CA ALA A 39 12.26 -12.44 14.30
C ALA A 39 11.43 -11.21 13.86
N LYS A 40 10.51 -11.37 12.91
CA LYS A 40 9.63 -10.31 12.42
C LYS A 40 8.22 -10.33 13.02
N GLY A 41 7.98 -11.10 14.09
CA GLY A 41 6.68 -11.17 14.75
C GLY A 41 5.56 -11.73 13.86
N MET A 42 5.91 -12.60 12.92
CA MET A 42 5.02 -13.42 12.08
C MET A 42 5.04 -14.90 12.52
N GLY A 43 5.47 -15.15 13.76
CA GLY A 43 5.50 -16.46 14.40
C GLY A 43 4.10 -17.01 14.69
N GLY A 44 4.02 -18.30 15.04
CA GLY A 44 2.77 -18.96 15.45
C GLY A 44 1.91 -19.51 14.32
N TYR A 45 0.69 -19.91 14.68
CA TYR A 45 -0.29 -20.50 13.77
C TYR A 45 -0.70 -19.50 12.68
N VAL A 46 -0.79 -19.99 11.45
CA VAL A 46 -1.15 -19.22 10.25
C VAL A 46 -2.40 -18.35 10.47
N ALA A 47 -3.51 -18.94 10.91
CA ALA A 47 -4.77 -18.23 11.13
C ALA A 47 -4.62 -17.13 12.19
N ALA A 48 -3.88 -17.40 13.26
CA ALA A 48 -3.55 -16.41 14.28
C ALA A 48 -2.62 -15.32 13.72
N THR A 49 -1.70 -15.63 12.81
CA THR A 49 -0.82 -14.63 12.15
C THR A 49 -1.61 -13.72 11.21
N VAL A 50 -2.52 -14.27 10.40
CA VAL A 50 -3.39 -13.49 9.50
C VAL A 50 -4.35 -12.62 10.30
N LYS A 51 -4.97 -13.17 11.35
CA LYS A 51 -5.89 -12.44 12.23
C LYS A 51 -5.15 -11.37 13.05
N ASN A 52 -3.97 -11.68 13.61
CA ASN A 52 -3.10 -10.67 14.24
C ASN A 52 -2.68 -9.58 13.26
N LEU A 53 -2.48 -9.88 11.96
CA LEU A 53 -2.10 -8.88 10.97
C LEU A 53 -3.28 -7.98 10.55
N GLN A 54 -4.49 -8.53 10.50
CA GLN A 54 -5.73 -7.77 10.30
C GLN A 54 -6.05 -6.90 11.53
N GLU A 55 -5.98 -7.45 12.74
CA GLU A 55 -6.11 -6.71 14.00
C GLU A 55 -4.98 -5.67 14.17
N ARG A 56 -3.76 -5.93 13.67
CA ARG A 56 -2.66 -4.95 13.58
C ARG A 56 -2.89 -3.82 12.58
N ALA A 57 -3.77 -4.00 11.59
CA ALA A 57 -4.16 -2.92 10.69
C ALA A 57 -5.14 -1.94 11.37
N GLU A 58 -5.89 -2.43 12.36
CA GLU A 58 -6.82 -1.64 13.18
C GLU A 58 -6.15 -1.07 14.45
N CYS A 59 -5.23 -1.81 15.06
CA CYS A 59 -4.46 -1.38 16.22
C CYS A 59 -3.17 -0.69 15.79
N SER A 60 -3.21 0.64 15.79
CA SER A 60 -2.14 1.57 15.44
C SER A 60 -0.84 1.47 16.25
N GLY A 61 -0.53 0.39 16.95
CA GLY A 61 0.69 0.25 17.74
C GLY A 61 1.93 -0.16 16.95
N ILE A 62 1.81 -0.58 15.67
CA ILE A 62 2.88 -1.34 14.99
C ILE A 62 3.18 -0.78 13.60
N CYS A 63 4.47 -0.61 13.30
CA CYS A 63 4.94 -0.04 12.03
C CYS A 63 4.65 -0.97 10.85
N LEU A 64 3.95 -0.47 9.82
CA LEU A 64 3.62 -1.24 8.61
C LEU A 64 4.84 -1.69 7.80
N CYS A 65 5.97 -0.98 7.91
CA CYS A 65 7.20 -1.31 7.19
C CYS A 65 8.01 -2.41 7.87
N CYS A 66 8.35 -2.22 9.15
CA CYS A 66 9.33 -3.06 9.84
C CYS A 66 8.72 -3.95 10.94
N GLY A 67 7.44 -3.76 11.28
CA GLY A 67 6.76 -4.51 12.34
C GLY A 67 7.16 -4.12 13.76
N LYS A 68 7.97 -3.05 13.95
CA LYS A 68 8.34 -2.55 15.27
C LYS A 68 7.16 -1.86 15.95
N GLU A 69 7.00 -2.11 17.24
CA GLU A 69 6.07 -1.37 18.10
C GLU A 69 6.45 0.11 18.20
N MET A 70 5.45 0.98 18.19
CA MET A 70 5.61 2.42 18.29
C MET A 70 4.50 3.00 19.15
N GLN A 71 4.89 4.00 19.94
CA GLN A 71 3.95 4.78 20.72
C GLN A 71 3.10 5.65 19.78
N GLN A 72 1.79 5.61 20.00
CA GLN A 72 0.86 6.50 19.33
C GLN A 72 0.73 7.80 20.12
N ALA A 73 0.55 8.91 19.42
CA ALA A 73 0.14 10.13 20.07
C ALA A 73 -1.27 9.91 20.63
N GLY A 74 -1.52 10.33 21.87
CA GLY A 74 -2.86 10.25 22.48
C GLY A 74 -3.90 11.13 21.78
N THR A 75 -3.46 12.03 20.91
CA THR A 75 -4.32 12.92 20.10
C THR A 75 -3.86 12.94 18.64
N GLY A 76 -4.82 13.10 17.73
CA GLY A 76 -4.57 13.22 16.29
C GLY A 76 -4.62 11.90 15.52
N ARG A 77 -4.20 11.96 14.24
CA ARG A 77 -4.25 10.80 13.34
C ARG A 77 -3.20 9.76 13.73
N PRO A 78 -3.56 8.47 13.84
CA PRO A 78 -2.60 7.44 14.19
C PRO A 78 -1.44 7.35 13.19
N ARG A 79 -0.23 7.24 13.72
CA ARG A 79 0.98 7.04 12.92
C ARG A 79 0.98 5.62 12.37
N LYS A 80 1.29 5.47 11.08
CA LYS A 80 1.43 4.18 10.38
C LYS A 80 2.86 3.63 10.35
N PHE A 81 3.84 4.49 10.63
CA PHE A 81 5.27 4.18 10.51
C PHE A 81 6.05 4.71 11.71
N CYS A 82 7.02 3.92 12.20
CA CYS A 82 7.86 4.32 13.32
C CYS A 82 8.84 5.44 12.95
N SER A 83 9.19 5.58 11.66
CA SER A 83 10.13 6.60 11.17
C SER A 83 9.87 6.98 9.71
N GLU A 84 10.41 8.12 9.30
CA GLU A 84 10.37 8.60 7.92
C GLU A 84 11.01 7.61 6.94
N LYS A 85 12.11 6.96 7.36
CA LYS A 85 12.78 5.90 6.59
C LYS A 85 11.83 4.74 6.28
N CYS A 86 11.11 4.27 7.29
CA CYS A 86 10.10 3.21 7.14
C CYS A 86 8.95 3.64 6.24
N ARG A 87 8.49 4.89 6.35
CA ARG A 87 7.45 5.44 5.47
C ARG A 87 7.88 5.36 4.00
N ARG A 88 9.06 5.91 3.67
CA ARG A 88 9.57 5.94 2.29
C ARG A 88 9.80 4.54 1.73
N GLN A 89 10.39 3.65 2.50
CA GLN A 89 10.65 2.28 2.09
C GLN A 89 9.34 1.53 1.79
N TRP A 90 8.32 1.70 2.63
CA TRP A 90 7.04 1.06 2.41
C TRP A 90 6.36 1.56 1.14
N TRP A 91 6.29 2.89 0.92
CA TRP A 91 5.69 3.45 -0.30
C TRP A 91 6.48 3.14 -1.57
N LYS A 92 7.81 3.01 -1.49
CA LYS A 92 8.63 2.54 -2.62
C LYS A 92 8.31 1.08 -2.98
N ALA A 93 8.03 0.26 -1.97
CA ALA A 93 7.71 -1.16 -2.16
C ALA A 93 6.23 -1.41 -2.51
N HIS A 94 5.34 -0.46 -2.23
CA HIS A 94 3.89 -0.55 -2.49
C HIS A 94 3.40 0.68 -3.28
N PRO A 95 3.89 0.90 -4.51
CA PRO A 95 3.44 2.01 -5.34
C PRO A 95 1.93 1.96 -5.65
N GLU A 96 1.34 0.77 -5.70
CA GLU A 96 -0.09 0.52 -5.95
C GLU A 96 -1.01 1.10 -4.86
N GLU A 97 -0.55 1.13 -3.62
CA GLU A 97 -1.24 1.75 -2.48
C GLU A 97 -1.16 3.28 -2.54
N GLY A 98 -0.20 3.80 -3.32
CA GLY A 98 0.10 5.22 -3.55
C GLY A 98 -0.93 5.93 -4.41
N SER A 99 -2.22 5.85 -4.04
CA SER A 99 -3.30 6.70 -4.55
C SER A 99 -3.41 6.81 -6.09
N HIS A 100 -3.83 5.72 -6.73
CA HIS A 100 -4.51 5.80 -8.04
C HIS A 100 -5.92 6.45 -7.95
N LYS A 101 -6.43 6.71 -6.74
CA LYS A 101 -7.78 7.25 -6.50
C LYS A 101 -7.97 8.73 -6.86
N SER A 102 -6.90 9.42 -7.29
CA SER A 102 -6.97 10.85 -7.60
C SER A 102 -7.31 11.13 -9.06
N LEU A 103 -7.09 10.19 -9.99
CA LEU A 103 -7.43 10.39 -11.39
C LEU A 103 -8.88 9.99 -11.64
N CYS A 104 -9.67 10.93 -12.15
CA CYS A 104 -11.04 10.72 -12.63
C CYS A 104 -11.08 11.05 -14.12
N THR A 105 -11.98 10.43 -14.86
CA THR A 105 -12.24 10.77 -16.27
C THR A 105 -13.56 11.53 -16.38
N LYS A 106 -13.63 12.50 -17.30
CA LYS A 106 -14.89 13.14 -17.72
C LYS A 106 -14.79 13.58 -19.17
N LYS A 107 -15.93 13.89 -19.77
CA LYS A 107 -16.01 14.54 -21.09
C LYS A 107 -15.81 16.05 -20.97
N CYS A 108 -15.07 16.61 -21.90
CA CYS A 108 -14.89 18.05 -22.06
C CYS A 108 -16.21 18.72 -22.46
N GLU A 109 -16.60 19.78 -21.75
CA GLU A 109 -17.85 20.53 -22.05
C GLU A 109 -17.78 21.32 -23.37
N CYS A 110 -16.59 21.44 -23.97
CA CYS A 110 -16.38 22.09 -25.27
C CYS A 110 -16.35 21.09 -26.43
N CYS A 111 -15.39 20.15 -26.43
CA CYS A 111 -15.15 19.24 -27.56
C CYS A 111 -15.70 17.82 -27.37
N GLY A 112 -16.27 17.50 -26.20
CA GLY A 112 -16.79 16.17 -25.88
C GLY A 112 -15.73 15.09 -25.62
N THR A 113 -14.44 15.36 -25.87
CA THR A 113 -13.34 14.41 -25.66
C THR A 113 -13.22 14.00 -24.19
N GLU A 114 -13.02 12.71 -23.95
CA GLU A 114 -12.71 12.21 -22.61
C GLU A 114 -11.29 12.55 -22.21
N PHE A 115 -11.13 13.05 -20.98
CA PHE A 115 -9.82 13.39 -20.43
C PHE A 115 -9.73 13.03 -18.95
N SER A 116 -8.53 12.65 -18.52
CA SER A 116 -8.22 12.35 -17.13
C SER A 116 -7.80 13.60 -16.38
N PHE A 117 -8.29 13.77 -15.16
CA PHE A 117 -7.96 14.89 -14.30
C PHE A 117 -7.82 14.46 -12.84
N TYR A 118 -7.05 15.22 -12.08
CA TYR A 118 -7.01 15.05 -10.64
C TYR A 118 -8.33 15.51 -10.00
N ARG A 119 -9.02 14.64 -9.25
CA ARG A 119 -10.30 14.88 -8.57
C ARG A 119 -10.33 16.17 -7.74
N SER A 120 -9.19 16.63 -7.24
CA SER A 120 -9.05 17.93 -6.54
C SER A 120 -9.28 19.14 -7.45
N ARG A 121 -8.98 19.06 -8.75
CA ARG A 121 -9.04 20.17 -9.71
C ARG A 121 -10.42 20.39 -10.33
N LYS A 122 -11.22 19.33 -10.49
CA LYS A 122 -12.57 19.35 -11.13
C LYS A 122 -12.71 20.28 -12.36
N PRO A 123 -11.84 20.17 -13.38
CA PRO A 123 -11.86 21.03 -14.56
C PRO A 123 -13.11 20.81 -15.44
N LYS A 124 -13.55 21.85 -16.15
CA LYS A 124 -14.64 21.79 -17.14
C LYS A 124 -14.17 21.39 -18.54
N TYR A 125 -12.93 21.75 -18.88
CA TYR A 125 -12.36 21.64 -20.21
C TYR A 125 -11.07 20.82 -20.19
N CYS A 126 -10.79 20.10 -21.28
CA CYS A 126 -9.58 19.30 -21.42
C CYS A 126 -8.32 20.13 -21.68
N SER A 127 -8.47 21.35 -22.19
CA SER A 127 -7.36 22.27 -22.51
C SER A 127 -7.77 23.73 -22.35
N TYR A 128 -6.76 24.61 -22.32
CA TYR A 128 -6.96 26.07 -22.34
C TYR A 128 -7.70 26.52 -23.61
N ASP A 129 -7.39 25.92 -24.76
CA ASP A 129 -8.07 26.23 -26.02
C ASP A 129 -9.57 25.92 -25.96
N CYS A 130 -9.96 24.80 -25.33
CA CYS A 130 -11.36 24.46 -25.10
C CYS A 130 -12.04 25.44 -24.14
N TYR A 131 -11.31 26.00 -23.18
CA TYR A 131 -11.82 27.07 -22.32
C TYR A 131 -12.10 28.35 -23.12
N ILE A 132 -11.18 28.78 -23.98
CA ILE A 132 -11.35 29.97 -24.84
C ILE A 132 -12.52 29.76 -25.81
N LYS A 133 -12.53 28.62 -26.53
CA LYS A 133 -13.61 28.24 -27.46
C LYS A 133 -14.99 28.29 -26.81
N ALA A 134 -15.13 27.65 -25.64
CA ALA A 134 -16.42 27.59 -24.96
C ALA A 134 -16.91 28.94 -24.42
N ARG A 135 -16.00 29.88 -24.13
CA ARG A 135 -16.34 31.15 -23.48
C ARG A 135 -16.48 32.33 -24.44
N PHE A 136 -15.78 32.31 -25.58
CA PHE A 136 -15.67 33.47 -26.48
C PHE A 136 -16.10 33.21 -27.93
N TRP A 137 -16.39 31.96 -28.32
CA TRP A 137 -16.76 31.60 -29.71
C TRP A 137 -18.06 30.77 -29.81
N ARG A 138 -18.96 30.86 -28.83
CA ARG A 138 -20.34 30.40 -29.01
C ARG A 138 -21.21 31.63 -29.26
N ASP A 139 -21.90 31.65 -30.39
CA ASP A 139 -22.94 32.62 -30.74
C ASP A 139 -24.16 32.48 -29.83
#